data_AF-A0AB34XMP2-F1
#
_entry.id   AF-A0AB34XMP2-F1
#
_cell.length_a   1.000
_cell.length_b   1.000
_cell.length_c   1.000
_cell.angle_alpha   90.00
_cell.angle_beta   90.00
_cell.angle_gamma   90.00
#
_symmetry.space_group_name_H-M   'P 1'
#
loop_
_entity.id
_entity.type
_entity.pdbx_description
1 polymer ?
#
loop_
_entity_poly.entity_id
_entity_poly.type
_entity_poly.pdbx_seq_one_letter_code
_entity_poly.pdbx_strand_id
1 'polypeptide(L)'
;MRGVNEASDRSHISSPAILGALLLATARSVDLLNAAPPRNPTRPLSRGDKDVIAGVEAVLQAQFADAPKLITDTVDEVTSAIRFVRNRGEKPSLTAAKYDLARTAVLDHLGVGSTKGASTWPPTSQTAVQRFGTWNAALTAAGLATSSVGRAKGQLRFDAAAYDSALAAFVADCESRGVAATYKEYGNYAAEHKGEVPSAAAVRKFYGSWNTALTSAK
;
A
#
# COMPACT_ATOMS: atom_id res chain seq x y z
N MET A 1 -30.51 -17.05 21.86
CA MET A 1 -29.36 -16.35 22.50
C MET A 1 -28.09 -16.72 21.74
N ARG A 2 -27.63 -15.85 20.82
CA ARG A 2 -26.34 -16.02 20.14
C ARG A 2 -25.35 -15.09 20.82
N GLY A 3 -24.34 -15.68 21.45
CA GLY A 3 -23.26 -14.96 22.13
C GLY A 3 -22.57 -14.00 21.17
N VAL A 4 -22.52 -12.75 21.59
CA VAL A 4 -21.68 -11.70 21.03
C VAL A 4 -20.23 -12.13 21.27
N ASN A 5 -19.52 -12.47 20.21
CA ASN A 5 -18.10 -12.74 20.30
C ASN A 5 -17.39 -11.38 20.25
N GLU A 6 -17.17 -10.79 21.43
CA GLU A 6 -16.28 -9.64 21.67
C GLU A 6 -14.85 -10.04 21.31
N ALA A 7 -14.53 -9.95 20.02
CA ALA A 7 -13.17 -10.13 19.53
C ALA A 7 -12.38 -8.82 19.72
N SER A 8 -11.71 -8.72 20.87
CA SER A 8 -10.44 -8.01 21.10
C SER A 8 -10.40 -6.53 20.65
N ASP A 9 -10.62 -5.64 21.62
CA ASP A 9 -10.42 -4.19 21.57
C ASP A 9 -8.92 -3.81 21.40
N ARG A 10 -8.35 -4.14 20.24
CA ARG A 10 -7.02 -3.67 19.82
C ARG A 10 -7.20 -2.31 19.16
N SER A 11 -7.06 -1.23 19.92
CA SER A 11 -6.90 0.18 19.50
C SER A 11 -6.95 0.39 17.97
N HIS A 12 -8.14 0.30 17.40
CA HIS A 12 -8.31 0.21 15.96
C HIS A 12 -8.33 1.62 15.38
N ILE A 13 -7.35 1.97 14.53
CA ILE A 13 -7.38 3.25 13.79
C ILE A 13 -8.71 3.34 13.02
N SER A 14 -9.43 4.43 13.25
CA SER A 14 -10.77 4.66 12.72
C SER A 14 -10.73 4.83 11.20
N SER A 15 -11.84 4.52 10.52
CA SER A 15 -11.94 4.74 9.07
C SER A 15 -11.63 6.20 8.68
N PRO A 16 -12.16 7.24 9.36
CA PRO A 16 -11.81 8.62 9.04
C PRO A 16 -10.32 8.94 9.21
N ALA A 17 -9.65 8.39 10.22
CA ALA A 17 -8.19 8.57 10.40
C ALA A 17 -7.38 7.92 9.26
N ILE A 18 -7.82 6.75 8.75
CA ILE A 18 -7.22 6.11 7.57
C ILE A 18 -7.42 6.98 6.33
N LEU A 19 -8.61 7.56 6.13
CA LEU A 19 -8.88 8.46 5.01
C LEU A 19 -8.00 9.72 5.07
N GLY A 20 -7.77 10.28 6.25
CA GLY A 20 -6.88 11.42 6.45
C GLY A 20 -5.42 11.10 6.06
N ALA A 21 -4.93 9.91 6.43
CA ALA A 21 -3.62 9.43 6.00
C ALA A 21 -3.49 9.32 4.48
N LEU A 22 -4.51 8.76 3.81
CA LEU A 22 -4.53 8.65 2.34
C LEU A 22 -4.47 10.02 1.66
N LEU A 23 -5.22 11.00 2.19
CA LEU A 23 -5.27 12.36 1.64
C LEU A 23 -3.94 13.10 1.84
N LEU A 24 -3.33 12.99 3.02
CA LEU A 24 -2.01 13.56 3.30
C LEU A 24 -0.94 12.95 2.39
N ALA A 25 -0.86 11.62 2.32
CA ALA A 25 0.10 10.91 1.48
C ALA A 25 -0.07 11.24 -0.01
N THR A 26 -1.32 11.40 -0.47
CA THR A 26 -1.61 11.80 -1.86
C THR A 26 -1.10 13.20 -2.12
N ALA A 27 -1.37 14.16 -1.23
CA ALA A 27 -0.96 15.53 -1.40
C ALA A 27 0.58 15.67 -1.40
N ARG A 28 1.28 14.91 -0.54
CA ARG A 28 2.75 14.81 -0.57
C ARG A 28 3.29 14.13 -1.84
N SER A 29 2.58 13.16 -2.41
CA SER A 29 2.99 12.43 -3.62
C SER A 29 2.73 13.18 -4.93
N VAL A 30 1.74 14.08 -4.93
CA VAL A 30 1.36 14.92 -6.08
C VAL A 30 2.05 16.30 -6.01
N ASP A 31 2.93 16.47 -5.03
CA ASP A 31 3.82 17.61 -4.81
C ASP A 31 3.10 18.88 -4.28
N LEU A 32 2.81 18.89 -2.98
CA LEU A 32 2.45 20.10 -2.22
C LEU A 32 3.62 21.11 -2.13
N LEU A 33 4.88 20.67 -2.28
CA LEU A 33 6.06 21.52 -2.06
C LEU A 33 6.41 22.37 -3.28
N ASN A 34 6.05 21.91 -4.49
CA ASN A 34 6.31 22.63 -5.74
C ASN A 34 5.06 23.22 -6.41
N ALA A 35 3.85 22.93 -5.89
CA ALA A 35 2.62 23.47 -6.46
C ALA A 35 2.35 24.89 -5.93
N ALA A 36 2.28 25.87 -6.85
CA ALA A 36 1.77 27.20 -6.54
C ALA A 36 0.37 27.10 -5.88
N PRO A 37 0.04 27.96 -4.90
CA PRO A 37 -1.25 27.92 -4.22
C PRO A 37 -2.39 27.96 -5.25
N PRO A 38 -3.47 27.20 -5.03
CA PRO A 38 -4.58 27.15 -5.97
C PRO A 38 -5.14 28.57 -6.18
N ARG A 39 -5.18 29.02 -7.44
CA ARG A 39 -5.72 30.34 -7.83
C ARG A 39 -7.24 30.42 -7.72
N ASN A 40 -7.90 29.31 -7.42
CA ASN A 40 -9.36 29.21 -7.27
C ASN A 40 -9.77 29.41 -5.81
N PRO A 41 -10.96 29.98 -5.54
CA PRO A 41 -11.46 30.15 -4.19
C PRO A 41 -11.52 28.79 -3.48
N THR A 42 -10.92 28.73 -2.29
CA THR A 42 -10.84 27.53 -1.46
C THR A 42 -12.25 27.05 -1.15
N ARG A 43 -12.64 25.88 -1.66
CA ARG A 43 -13.93 25.29 -1.31
C ARG A 43 -14.02 25.10 0.22
N PRO A 44 -15.16 25.44 0.85
CA PRO A 44 -15.38 25.14 2.27
C PRO A 44 -15.27 23.64 2.55
N LEU A 45 -14.72 23.29 3.72
CA LEU A 45 -14.65 21.90 4.17
C LEU A 45 -16.06 21.34 4.39
N SER A 46 -16.33 20.18 3.78
CA SER A 46 -17.61 19.48 3.96
C SER A 46 -17.71 18.82 5.34
N ARG A 47 -18.90 18.33 5.71
CA ARG A 47 -19.07 17.55 6.94
C ARG A 47 -18.14 16.33 6.98
N GLY A 48 -18.04 15.59 5.87
CA GLY A 48 -17.15 14.43 5.79
C GLY A 48 -15.66 14.79 5.93
N ASP A 49 -15.24 15.96 5.43
CA ASP A 49 -13.86 16.42 5.63
C ASP A 49 -13.58 16.74 7.12
N LYS A 50 -14.56 17.32 7.83
CA LYS A 50 -14.46 17.56 9.28
C LYS A 50 -14.41 16.25 10.07
N ASP A 51 -15.19 15.24 9.67
CA ASP A 51 -15.16 13.92 10.31
C ASP A 51 -13.78 13.23 10.13
N VAL A 52 -13.15 13.41 8.97
CA VAL A 52 -11.77 12.94 8.71
C VAL A 52 -10.77 13.66 9.61
N ILE A 53 -10.85 14.99 9.69
CA ILE A 53 -9.97 15.80 10.54
C ILE A 53 -10.10 15.37 12.01
N ALA A 54 -11.33 15.27 12.52
CA ALA A 54 -11.59 14.85 13.90
C ALA A 54 -11.08 13.42 14.18
N GLY A 55 -11.22 12.51 13.21
CA GLY A 55 -10.69 11.15 13.34
C GLY A 55 -9.17 11.10 13.43
N VAL A 56 -8.47 11.93 12.65
CA VAL A 56 -7.00 12.06 12.74
C VAL A 56 -6.60 12.71 14.05
N GLU A 57 -7.25 13.79 14.45
CA GLU A 57 -6.95 14.46 15.71
C GLU A 57 -7.09 13.50 16.90
N ALA A 58 -8.17 12.73 16.97
CA ALA A 58 -8.39 11.77 18.05
C ALA A 58 -7.28 10.70 18.13
N VAL A 59 -6.79 10.20 16.99
CA VAL A 59 -5.72 9.19 16.99
C VAL A 59 -4.36 9.79 17.35
N LEU A 60 -4.09 11.04 16.94
CA LEU A 60 -2.87 11.74 17.29
C LEU A 60 -2.85 12.14 18.77
N GLN A 61 -3.98 12.58 19.33
CA GLN A 61 -4.12 12.83 20.78
C GLN A 61 -3.83 11.58 21.60
N ALA A 62 -4.30 10.41 21.16
CA ALA A 62 -4.02 9.15 21.82
C ALA A 62 -2.54 8.71 21.70
N GLN A 63 -1.84 9.09 20.64
CA GLN A 63 -0.44 8.69 20.37
C GLN A 63 0.60 9.65 20.92
N PHE A 64 0.28 10.95 20.95
CA PHE A 64 1.22 12.04 21.21
C PHE A 64 0.66 13.01 22.25
N ALA A 65 0.02 12.50 23.30
CA ALA A 65 -0.63 13.30 24.35
C ALA A 65 0.29 14.40 24.94
N ASP A 66 1.60 14.13 25.02
CA ASP A 66 2.60 15.04 25.56
C ASP A 66 3.15 16.05 24.52
N ALA A 67 2.70 16.02 23.28
CA ALA A 67 3.18 16.87 22.18
C ALA A 67 2.04 17.62 21.47
N PRO A 68 1.31 18.52 22.16
CA PRO A 68 0.14 19.21 21.59
C PRO A 68 0.45 20.03 20.34
N LYS A 69 1.64 20.65 20.24
CA LYS A 69 2.05 21.38 19.05
C LYS A 69 2.18 20.48 17.83
N LEU A 70 2.76 19.29 18.00
CA LEU A 70 2.89 18.29 16.93
C LEU A 70 1.52 17.84 16.41
N ILE A 71 0.56 17.65 17.32
CA ILE A 71 -0.82 17.29 16.97
C ILE A 71 -1.44 18.41 16.12
N THR A 72 -1.40 19.65 16.58
CA THR A 72 -1.96 20.80 15.84
C THR A 72 -1.31 20.97 14.47
N ASP A 73 0.03 20.96 14.39
CA ASP A 73 0.76 21.13 13.13
C ASP A 73 0.40 20.01 12.12
N THR A 74 0.27 18.76 12.59
CA THR A 74 -0.12 17.62 11.74
C THR A 74 -1.58 17.71 11.29
N VAL A 75 -2.49 18.12 12.17
CA VAL A 75 -3.92 18.33 11.84
C VAL A 75 -4.08 19.44 10.80
N ASP A 76 -3.31 20.52 10.91
CA ASP A 76 -3.28 21.61 9.93
C ASP A 76 -2.71 21.15 8.58
N GLU A 77 -1.69 20.30 8.59
CA GLU A 77 -1.15 19.69 7.37
C GLU A 77 -2.20 18.80 6.68
N VAL A 78 -2.90 17.95 7.44
CA VAL A 78 -3.99 17.11 6.92
C VAL A 78 -5.13 17.97 6.37
N THR A 79 -5.50 19.04 7.07
CA THR A 79 -6.52 19.99 6.61
C THR A 79 -6.11 20.65 5.28
N SER A 80 -4.84 21.02 5.16
CA SER A 80 -4.26 21.58 3.94
C SER A 80 -4.24 20.56 2.79
N ALA A 81 -3.88 19.31 3.08
CA ALA A 81 -3.93 18.21 2.12
C ALA A 81 -5.35 17.92 1.62
N ILE A 82 -6.35 17.93 2.51
CA ILE A 82 -7.76 17.81 2.12
C ILE A 82 -8.14 18.94 1.16
N ARG A 83 -7.88 20.20 1.54
CA ARG A 83 -8.18 21.35 0.66
C ARG A 83 -7.48 21.23 -0.69
N PHE A 84 -6.21 20.87 -0.70
CA PHE A 84 -5.43 20.68 -1.91
C PHE A 84 -6.10 19.63 -2.81
N VAL A 85 -6.39 18.43 -2.30
CA VAL A 85 -6.99 17.34 -3.08
C VAL A 85 -8.39 17.71 -3.56
N ARG A 86 -9.22 18.33 -2.71
CA ARG A 86 -10.64 18.65 -3.03
C ARG A 86 -10.80 19.79 -4.02
N ASN A 87 -9.83 20.71 -4.10
CA ASN A 87 -9.87 21.86 -5.02
C ASN A 87 -9.27 21.55 -6.39
N ARG A 88 -8.80 20.32 -6.65
CA ARG A 88 -8.33 19.91 -7.98
C ARG A 88 -9.51 19.66 -8.91
N GLY A 89 -9.37 20.08 -10.17
CA GLY A 89 -10.31 19.72 -11.23
C GLY A 89 -10.27 18.23 -11.57
N GLU A 90 -9.12 17.58 -11.39
CA GLU A 90 -8.93 16.14 -11.57
C GLU A 90 -8.57 15.45 -10.25
N LYS A 91 -9.26 14.33 -9.97
CA LYS A 91 -9.00 13.52 -8.77
C LYS A 91 -7.65 12.82 -8.91
N PRO A 92 -6.67 13.06 -8.02
CA PRO A 92 -5.40 12.35 -8.06
C PRO A 92 -5.60 10.87 -7.67
N SER A 93 -4.71 10.01 -8.16
CA SER A 93 -4.63 8.60 -7.76
C SER A 93 -3.35 8.34 -6.98
N LEU A 94 -3.34 7.29 -6.16
CA LEU A 94 -2.19 6.89 -5.36
C LEU A 94 -2.06 5.36 -5.38
N THR A 95 -0.85 4.83 -5.62
CA THR A 95 -0.59 3.39 -5.46
C THR A 95 -0.25 3.06 -4.01
N ALA A 96 -0.53 1.84 -3.56
CA ALA A 96 -0.17 1.39 -2.21
C ALA A 96 1.32 1.57 -1.89
N ALA A 97 2.20 1.30 -2.88
CA ALA A 97 3.64 1.48 -2.71
C ALA A 97 4.05 2.97 -2.54
N LYS A 98 3.44 3.89 -3.31
CA LYS A 98 3.67 5.32 -3.13
C LYS A 98 3.12 5.82 -1.79
N TYR A 99 1.99 5.28 -1.35
CA TYR A 99 1.45 5.53 -0.02
C TYR A 99 2.42 5.11 1.09
N ASP A 100 2.92 3.87 1.04
CA ASP A 100 3.82 3.37 2.10
C ASP A 100 5.16 4.12 2.11
N LEU A 101 5.64 4.59 0.95
CA LEU A 101 6.80 5.49 0.86
C LEU A 101 6.52 6.84 1.52
N ALA A 102 5.40 7.50 1.18
CA ALA A 102 5.01 8.78 1.77
C ALA A 102 4.76 8.66 3.28
N ARG A 103 4.20 7.54 3.72
CA ARG A 103 4.01 7.21 5.14
C ARG A 103 5.33 7.19 5.91
N THR A 104 6.40 6.62 5.36
CA THR A 104 7.72 6.63 6.02
C THR A 104 8.17 8.06 6.29
N ALA A 105 8.06 8.96 5.31
CA ALA A 105 8.40 10.37 5.50
C ALA A 105 7.52 11.09 6.54
N VAL A 106 6.24 10.69 6.69
CA VAL A 106 5.38 11.21 7.77
C VAL A 106 5.87 10.70 9.13
N LEU A 107 6.18 9.41 9.25
CA LEU A 107 6.65 8.84 10.52
C LEU A 107 7.99 9.43 10.97
N ASP A 108 8.91 9.66 10.03
CA ASP A 108 10.18 10.33 10.31
C ASP A 108 9.94 11.75 10.85
N HIS A 109 9.00 12.49 10.25
CA HIS A 109 8.62 13.84 10.73
C HIS A 109 7.96 13.82 12.11
N LEU A 110 7.14 12.80 12.40
CA LEU A 110 6.52 12.59 13.71
C LEU A 110 7.51 12.09 14.78
N GLY A 111 8.79 11.86 14.42
CA GLY A 111 9.80 11.35 15.34
C GLY A 111 9.54 9.90 15.80
N VAL A 112 8.70 9.16 15.08
CA VAL A 112 8.36 7.78 15.44
C VAL A 112 9.43 6.84 14.87
N GLY A 113 10.44 6.57 15.68
CA GLY A 113 11.46 5.56 15.39
C GLY A 113 10.88 4.15 15.43
N SER A 114 10.35 3.67 14.30
CA SER A 114 9.89 2.30 14.03
C SER A 114 9.47 1.50 15.28
N THR A 115 8.36 1.88 15.90
CA THR A 115 7.80 1.09 17.00
C THR A 115 6.88 0.01 16.43
N LYS A 116 7.20 -1.25 16.77
CA LYS A 116 6.30 -2.40 16.60
C LYS A 116 4.92 -2.04 17.17
N GLY A 117 3.90 -1.94 16.31
CA GLY A 117 2.52 -1.86 16.77
C GLY A 117 1.55 -1.46 15.66
N ALA A 118 0.46 -2.20 15.49
CA ALA A 118 -0.59 -1.97 14.50
C ALA A 118 -1.42 -0.68 14.74
N SER A 119 -1.00 0.17 15.68
CA SER A 119 -1.78 1.29 16.22
C SER A 119 -1.19 2.67 15.94
N THR A 120 -0.04 2.78 15.25
CA THR A 120 0.60 4.07 14.92
C THR A 120 -0.02 4.69 13.67
N TRP A 121 -0.32 5.99 13.73
CA TRP A 121 -0.76 6.76 12.58
C TRP A 121 0.47 7.45 11.94
N PRO A 122 0.60 7.45 10.61
CA PRO A 122 -0.32 6.84 9.64
C PRO A 122 -0.27 5.30 9.59
N PRO A 123 -1.41 4.62 9.37
CA PRO A 123 -1.50 3.16 9.23
C PRO A 123 -0.81 2.68 7.95
N THR A 124 -0.52 1.38 7.83
CA THR A 124 0.02 0.80 6.57
C THR A 124 -1.06 0.65 5.49
N SER A 125 -0.65 0.50 4.23
CA SER A 125 -1.58 0.19 3.12
C SER A 125 -2.41 -1.08 3.38
N GLN A 126 -1.83 -2.06 4.07
CA GLN A 126 -2.51 -3.30 4.48
C GLN A 126 -3.68 -3.01 5.43
N THR A 127 -3.54 -2.10 6.40
CA THR A 127 -4.63 -1.71 7.29
C THR A 127 -5.77 -1.04 6.53
N ALA A 128 -5.46 -0.21 5.51
CA ALA A 128 -6.48 0.37 4.64
C ALA A 128 -7.23 -0.72 3.85
N VAL A 129 -6.53 -1.70 3.28
CA VAL A 129 -7.16 -2.83 2.60
C VAL A 129 -8.02 -3.67 3.54
N GLN A 130 -7.55 -3.95 4.76
CA GLN A 130 -8.33 -4.69 5.75
C GLN A 130 -9.62 -3.95 6.16
N ARG A 131 -9.57 -2.61 6.24
CA ARG A 131 -10.73 -1.80 6.63
C ARG A 131 -11.75 -1.63 5.51
N PHE A 132 -11.29 -1.36 4.29
CA PHE A 132 -12.15 -1.01 3.14
C PHE A 132 -12.33 -2.16 2.14
N GLY A 133 -11.75 -3.33 2.41
CA GLY A 133 -11.81 -4.54 1.57
C GLY A 133 -10.81 -4.55 0.41
N THR A 134 -10.63 -3.41 -0.28
CA THR A 134 -9.64 -3.27 -1.36
C THR A 134 -8.98 -1.89 -1.35
N TRP A 135 -7.82 -1.77 -1.99
CA TRP A 135 -7.14 -0.48 -2.15
C TRP A 135 -7.99 0.53 -2.94
N ASN A 136 -8.62 0.09 -4.04
CA ASN A 136 -9.51 0.95 -4.82
C ASN A 136 -10.74 1.40 -4.03
N ALA A 137 -11.28 0.55 -3.14
CA ALA A 137 -12.35 0.96 -2.24
C ALA A 137 -11.89 2.02 -1.23
N ALA A 138 -10.67 1.90 -0.70
CA ALA A 138 -10.08 2.91 0.18
C ALA A 138 -9.86 4.26 -0.55
N LEU A 139 -9.33 4.22 -1.77
CA LEU A 139 -9.18 5.42 -2.62
C LEU A 139 -10.53 6.06 -2.93
N THR A 140 -11.54 5.26 -3.28
CA THR A 140 -12.90 5.73 -3.56
C THR A 140 -13.51 6.41 -2.33
N ALA A 141 -13.36 5.79 -1.15
CA ALA A 141 -13.83 6.36 0.11
C ALA A 141 -13.10 7.68 0.47
N ALA A 142 -11.82 7.80 0.09
CA ALA A 142 -11.06 9.05 0.22
C ALA A 142 -11.42 10.10 -0.85
N GLY A 143 -12.26 9.76 -1.84
CA GLY A 143 -12.60 10.63 -2.96
C GLY A 143 -11.46 10.81 -3.98
N LEU A 144 -10.54 9.85 -4.03
CA LEU A 144 -9.40 9.79 -4.96
C LEU A 144 -9.79 9.02 -6.23
N ALA A 145 -9.04 9.21 -7.31
CA ALA A 145 -9.19 8.39 -8.50
C ALA A 145 -8.63 6.98 -8.25
N THR A 146 -9.35 5.97 -8.73
CA THR A 146 -8.88 4.59 -8.73
C THR A 146 -8.16 4.31 -10.05
N SER A 147 -7.02 3.64 -10.01
CA SER A 147 -6.42 3.12 -11.23
C SER A 147 -7.28 1.96 -11.78
N SER A 148 -7.58 2.01 -13.08
CA SER A 148 -7.99 0.84 -13.87
C SER A 148 -6.83 -0.16 -14.02
N VAL A 149 -5.59 0.31 -13.84
CA VAL A 149 -4.33 -0.44 -13.86
C VAL A 149 -4.06 -1.13 -12.50
N GLY A 150 -5.10 -1.65 -11.85
CA GLY A 150 -4.90 -2.76 -10.93
C GLY A 150 -4.87 -4.03 -11.77
N ARG A 151 -4.01 -5.02 -11.44
CA ARG A 151 -4.17 -6.35 -12.05
C ARG A 151 -5.61 -6.77 -11.86
N ALA A 152 -6.28 -7.19 -12.94
CA ALA A 152 -7.61 -7.77 -12.81
C ALA A 152 -7.54 -8.86 -11.73
N LYS A 153 -8.56 -8.94 -10.88
CA LYS A 153 -8.60 -9.92 -9.79
C LYS A 153 -8.41 -11.32 -10.40
N GLY A 154 -7.25 -11.94 -10.16
CA GLY A 154 -6.88 -13.25 -10.74
C GLY A 154 -5.87 -13.22 -11.89
N GLN A 155 -5.44 -12.06 -12.38
CA GLN A 155 -4.41 -11.98 -13.41
C GLN A 155 -3.03 -12.23 -12.77
N LEU A 156 -2.51 -13.44 -12.97
CA LEU A 156 -1.14 -13.78 -12.64
C LEU A 156 -0.20 -12.85 -13.44
N ARG A 157 0.89 -12.40 -12.80
CA ARG A 157 1.92 -11.56 -13.47
C ARG A 157 2.53 -12.31 -14.67
N PHE A 158 2.51 -13.63 -14.63
CA PHE A 158 3.02 -14.55 -15.63
C PHE A 158 1.90 -15.52 -15.97
N ASP A 159 1.66 -15.75 -17.26
CA ASP A 159 0.77 -16.82 -17.73
C ASP A 159 1.50 -18.16 -17.74
N ALA A 160 0.78 -19.25 -18.02
CA ALA A 160 1.35 -20.60 -18.05
C ALA A 160 2.59 -20.69 -18.96
N ALA A 161 2.52 -20.08 -20.15
CA ALA A 161 3.60 -20.08 -21.12
C ALA A 161 4.87 -19.39 -20.58
N ALA A 162 4.72 -18.31 -19.82
CA ALA A 162 5.85 -17.65 -19.16
C ALA A 162 6.49 -18.52 -18.05
N TYR A 163 5.70 -19.35 -17.35
CA TYR A 163 6.26 -20.34 -16.40
C TYR A 163 7.05 -21.43 -17.14
N ASP A 164 6.47 -21.98 -18.21
CA ASP A 164 7.12 -23.03 -19.02
C ASP A 164 8.42 -22.51 -19.65
N SER A 165 8.37 -21.33 -20.27
CA SER A 165 9.53 -20.72 -20.93
C SER A 165 10.65 -20.37 -19.93
N ALA A 166 10.31 -19.84 -18.76
CA ALA A 166 11.30 -19.53 -17.73
C ALA A 166 11.98 -20.80 -17.16
N LEU A 167 11.24 -21.89 -17.01
CA LEU A 167 11.80 -23.17 -16.57
C LEU A 167 12.67 -23.81 -17.66
N ALA A 168 12.23 -23.80 -18.91
CA ALA A 168 13.00 -24.34 -20.03
C ALA A 168 14.34 -23.60 -20.21
N ALA A 169 14.30 -22.26 -20.16
CA ALA A 169 15.51 -21.43 -20.24
C ALA A 169 16.48 -21.72 -19.08
N PHE A 170 15.96 -21.86 -17.86
CA PHE A 170 16.77 -22.21 -16.69
C PHE A 170 17.38 -23.62 -16.78
N VAL A 171 16.61 -24.61 -17.23
CA VAL A 171 17.12 -25.99 -17.39
C VAL A 171 18.22 -26.02 -18.44
N ALA A 172 18.04 -25.35 -19.58
CA ALA A 172 19.08 -25.25 -20.62
C ALA A 172 20.35 -24.54 -20.10
N ASP A 173 20.19 -23.47 -19.33
CA ASP A 173 21.32 -22.77 -18.68
C ASP A 173 22.06 -23.69 -17.69
N CYS A 174 21.33 -24.42 -16.84
CA CYS A 174 21.91 -25.40 -15.93
C CYS A 174 22.66 -26.53 -16.66
N GLU A 175 22.10 -27.06 -17.75
CA GLU A 175 22.75 -28.06 -18.60
C GLU A 175 24.04 -27.52 -19.23
N SER A 176 24.02 -26.28 -19.72
CA SER A 176 25.20 -25.62 -20.31
C SER A 176 26.33 -25.43 -19.29
N ARG A 177 25.99 -25.20 -18.03
CA ARG A 177 26.93 -25.02 -16.91
C ARG A 177 27.30 -26.34 -16.22
N GLY A 178 26.68 -27.46 -16.60
CA GLY A 178 26.89 -28.76 -15.96
C GLY A 178 26.43 -28.83 -14.51
N VAL A 179 25.46 -27.99 -14.12
CA VAL A 179 24.93 -27.93 -12.74
C VAL A 179 23.51 -28.48 -12.66
N ALA A 180 23.12 -28.96 -11.47
CA ALA A 180 21.78 -29.49 -11.27
C ALA A 180 20.73 -28.36 -11.17
N ALA A 181 19.61 -28.51 -11.89
CA ALA A 181 18.46 -27.60 -11.89
C ALA A 181 17.64 -27.69 -10.58
N THR A 182 18.22 -27.24 -9.47
CA THR A 182 17.58 -27.31 -8.15
C THR A 182 16.71 -26.08 -7.85
N TYR A 183 15.79 -26.21 -6.89
CA TYR A 183 14.97 -25.10 -6.40
C TYR A 183 15.82 -23.91 -5.91
N LYS A 184 16.96 -24.18 -5.27
CA LYS A 184 17.88 -23.15 -4.79
C LYS A 184 18.51 -22.40 -5.97
N GLU A 185 18.99 -23.12 -6.97
CA GLU A 185 19.60 -22.50 -8.16
C GLU A 185 18.58 -21.70 -8.97
N TYR A 186 17.33 -22.17 -9.08
CA TYR A 186 16.28 -21.35 -9.69
C TYR A 186 15.96 -20.11 -8.86
N GLY A 187 16.03 -20.21 -7.54
CA GLY A 187 15.91 -19.07 -6.64
C GLY A 187 16.96 -17.99 -6.91
N ASN A 188 18.21 -18.38 -7.17
CA ASN A 188 19.29 -17.48 -7.55
C ASN A 188 19.05 -16.88 -8.94
N TYR A 189 18.74 -17.73 -9.93
CA TYR A 189 18.41 -17.32 -11.29
C TYR A 189 17.27 -16.29 -11.32
N ALA A 190 16.19 -16.53 -10.57
CA ALA A 190 15.06 -15.60 -10.49
C ALA A 190 15.38 -14.30 -9.74
N ALA A 191 16.39 -14.31 -8.86
CA ALA A 191 16.90 -13.10 -8.21
C ALA A 191 17.72 -12.24 -9.17
N GLU A 192 18.49 -12.86 -10.07
CA GLU A 192 19.24 -12.20 -11.15
C GLU A 192 18.30 -11.64 -12.22
N HIS A 193 17.21 -12.35 -12.55
CA HIS A 193 16.21 -11.97 -13.57
C HIS A 193 14.94 -11.36 -12.94
N LYS A 194 15.13 -10.49 -11.94
CA LYS A 194 14.05 -10.03 -11.06
C LYS A 194 12.95 -9.30 -11.83
N GLY A 195 11.78 -9.95 -11.89
CA GLY A 195 10.57 -9.39 -12.51
C GLY A 195 10.39 -9.77 -13.98
N GLU A 196 11.39 -10.40 -14.59
CA GLU A 196 11.33 -11.00 -15.93
C GLU A 196 10.85 -12.45 -15.86
N VAL A 197 11.18 -13.16 -14.78
CA VAL A 197 10.76 -14.55 -14.53
C VAL A 197 9.96 -14.69 -13.23
N PRO A 198 9.11 -15.73 -13.09
CA PRO A 198 8.45 -16.04 -11.84
C PRO A 198 9.43 -16.38 -10.72
N SER A 199 9.06 -16.08 -9.46
CA SER A 199 9.87 -16.53 -8.33
C SER A 199 9.78 -18.04 -8.13
N ALA A 200 10.80 -18.65 -7.52
CA ALA A 200 10.79 -20.09 -7.20
C ALA A 200 9.53 -20.52 -6.41
N ALA A 201 9.07 -19.67 -5.48
CA ALA A 201 7.85 -19.90 -4.73
C ALA A 201 6.59 -19.85 -5.61
N ALA A 202 6.54 -18.95 -6.59
CA ALA A 202 5.46 -18.85 -7.55
C ALA A 202 5.42 -20.08 -8.47
N VAL A 203 6.58 -20.53 -8.98
CA VAL A 203 6.70 -21.75 -9.79
C VAL A 203 6.18 -22.96 -9.03
N ARG A 204 6.66 -23.19 -7.79
CA ARG A 204 6.19 -24.32 -6.97
C ARG A 204 4.68 -24.27 -6.71
N LYS A 205 4.13 -23.07 -6.48
CA LYS A 205 2.69 -22.91 -6.27
C LYS A 205 1.89 -23.21 -7.54
N PHE A 206 2.41 -22.85 -8.71
CA PHE A 206 1.75 -23.09 -10.00
C PHE A 206 1.71 -24.58 -10.37
N TYR A 207 2.84 -25.30 -10.25
CA TYR A 207 2.91 -26.73 -10.58
C TYR A 207 2.64 -27.67 -9.39
N GLY A 208 2.37 -27.12 -8.20
CA GLY A 208 2.19 -27.88 -6.95
C GLY A 208 3.49 -28.38 -6.31
N SER A 209 4.50 -28.77 -7.10
CA SER A 209 5.81 -29.19 -6.60
C SER A 209 6.96 -28.80 -7.56
N TRP A 210 8.19 -28.75 -7.05
CA TRP A 210 9.38 -28.49 -7.88
C TRP A 210 9.66 -29.62 -8.88
N ASN A 211 9.46 -30.89 -8.49
CA ASN A 211 9.66 -32.02 -9.41
C ASN A 211 8.63 -32.01 -10.54
N THR A 212 7.38 -31.61 -10.26
CA THR A 212 6.34 -31.43 -11.28
C THR A 212 6.71 -30.31 -12.25
N ALA A 213 7.28 -29.21 -11.75
CA ALA A 213 7.77 -28.11 -12.57
C ALA A 213 8.89 -28.57 -13.53
N LEU A 214 9.90 -29.30 -13.02
CA LEU A 214 10.99 -29.82 -13.85
C LEU A 214 10.53 -30.86 -14.89
N THR A 215 9.49 -31.63 -14.56
CA THR A 215 8.92 -32.60 -15.51
C THR A 215 8.17 -31.90 -16.64
N SER A 216 7.55 -30.76 -16.35
CA SER A 216 6.83 -29.96 -17.36
C SER A 216 7.77 -29.18 -18.29
N ALA A 217 9.05 -29.07 -17.93
CA ALA A 217 10.07 -28.33 -18.68
C ALA A 217 10.99 -29.23 -19.53
N LYS A 218 10.72 -30.54 -19.56
CA LYS A 218 11.38 -31.54 -20.42
C LYS A 218 10.48 -31.88 -21.61
#